data_AF-A0A522QH27-F1
#
_entry.id   AF-A0A522QH27-F1
#
_cell.length_a   1.000
_cell.length_b   1.000
_cell.length_c   1.000
_cell.angle_alpha   90.00
_cell.angle_beta   90.00
_cell.angle_gamma   90.00
#
_symmetry.space_group_name_H-M   'P 1'
#
loop_
_entity.id
_entity.type
_entity.pdbx_description
1 polymer ?
#
loop_
_entity_poly.entity_id
_entity_poly.type
_entity_poly.pdbx_seq_one_letter_code
_entity_poly.pdbx_strand_id
1 'polypeptide(L)'
;MLGDLLAWFTGKEVNRRKFPRKRKPFHATYSIDGGVTRRPAIGLDISGGGMCVITQEDPGRDEFDLTALIEQRTVRMRAKVVWRDRVNHQGRTVHRMGMRFTGIPADDWDAIVRYTTDRPVGEDNKLQEELEVVRMTPDETDRLLPQALQTRLLSMLVERRRLAPLNPKQTPLVAYFYGGVARHNGIALHRLTIHSKLVMTDGNSEGFETRFLFDDRGEQVTMLN
;
A
#
# COMPACT_ATOMS: atom_id res chain seq x y z
N MET A 1 -4.48 10.71 28.31
CA MET A 1 -4.38 10.88 29.77
C MET A 1 -4.82 9.65 30.58
N LEU A 2 -5.69 8.75 30.09
CA LEU A 2 -6.00 7.49 30.80
C LEU A 2 -4.87 6.43 30.69
N GLY A 3 -4.18 6.39 29.54
CA GLY A 3 -3.09 5.43 29.29
C GLY A 3 -1.90 5.61 30.23
N ASP A 4 -1.46 6.84 30.50
CA ASP A 4 -0.32 7.11 31.37
C ASP A 4 -0.58 6.74 32.84
N LEU A 5 -1.85 6.84 33.28
CA LEU A 5 -2.30 6.45 34.63
C LEU A 5 -2.27 4.93 34.86
N LEU A 6 -2.57 4.14 33.82
CA LEU A 6 -2.51 2.67 33.87
C LEU A 6 -1.07 2.13 33.85
N ALA A 7 -0.13 2.80 33.16
CA ALA A 7 1.30 2.47 33.22
C ALA A 7 1.88 2.64 34.63
N TRP A 8 1.50 3.71 35.32
CA TRP A 8 1.98 4.00 36.68
C TRP A 8 1.52 2.95 37.69
N PHE A 9 0.27 2.47 37.60
CA PHE A 9 -0.27 1.45 38.50
C PHE A 9 0.27 0.04 38.28
N THR A 10 0.65 -0.31 37.04
CA THR A 10 0.99 -1.70 36.68
C THR A 10 2.48 -1.97 36.50
N GLY A 11 3.33 -0.93 36.49
CA GLY A 11 4.76 -1.04 36.22
C GLY A 11 5.10 -1.52 34.81
N LYS A 12 4.09 -1.75 33.96
CA LYS A 12 4.25 -2.11 32.56
C LYS A 12 4.16 -0.82 31.75
N GLU A 13 5.25 -0.45 31.09
CA GLU A 13 5.21 0.61 30.08
C GLU A 13 4.04 0.35 29.13
N VAL A 14 3.13 1.32 29.02
CA VAL A 14 2.05 1.25 28.05
C VAL A 14 2.68 1.11 26.69
N ASN A 15 2.38 0.00 26.01
CA ASN A 15 2.87 -0.24 24.67
C ASN A 15 2.33 0.85 23.74
N ARG A 16 3.16 1.86 23.43
CA ARG A 16 2.80 3.00 22.57
C ARG A 16 2.78 2.65 21.07
N ARG A 17 2.95 1.38 20.71
CA ARG A 17 3.03 0.96 19.31
C ARG A 17 1.63 0.96 18.68
N LYS A 18 1.51 1.65 17.55
CA LYS A 18 0.29 1.67 16.73
C LYS A 18 0.03 0.36 15.98
N PHE A 19 1.08 -0.37 15.62
CA PHE A 19 0.99 -1.59 14.81
C PHE A 19 1.54 -2.80 15.57
N PRO A 20 0.87 -3.97 15.50
CA PRO A 20 1.43 -5.22 16.02
C PRO A 20 2.70 -5.59 15.25
N ARG A 21 3.59 -6.33 15.92
CA ARG A 21 4.84 -6.81 15.34
C ARG A 21 4.82 -8.32 15.24
N LYS A 22 5.07 -8.84 14.04
CA LYS A 22 5.27 -10.27 13.82
C LYS A 22 6.76 -10.58 13.94
N ARG A 23 7.11 -11.38 14.96
CA ARG A 23 8.49 -11.81 15.24
C ARG A 23 8.76 -13.13 14.53
N LYS A 24 9.11 -13.05 13.25
CA LYS A 24 9.46 -14.21 12.43
C LYS A 24 10.61 -13.79 11.53
N PRO A 25 11.72 -14.55 11.48
CA PRO A 25 12.83 -14.23 10.60
C PRO A 25 12.41 -14.25 9.12
N PHE A 26 12.98 -13.35 8.32
CA PHE A 26 12.75 -13.28 6.88
C PHE A 26 14.01 -12.87 6.11
N HIS A 27 14.10 -13.29 4.86
CA HIS A 27 15.19 -12.88 3.98
C HIS A 27 15.03 -11.42 3.58
N ALA A 28 16.12 -10.66 3.66
CA ALA A 28 16.15 -9.28 3.23
C ALA A 28 17.45 -8.96 2.48
N THR A 29 17.42 -7.88 1.71
CA THR A 29 18.61 -7.25 1.14
C THR A 29 18.49 -5.76 1.31
N TYR A 30 19.63 -5.06 1.41
CA TYR A 30 19.67 -3.61 1.47
C TYR A 30 20.58 -3.03 0.39
N SER A 31 20.36 -1.77 0.06
CA SER A 31 21.17 -1.01 -0.90
C SER A 31 21.33 0.43 -0.41
N ILE A 32 22.57 0.92 -0.47
CA ILE A 32 22.94 2.30 -0.10
C ILE A 32 23.17 3.19 -1.32
N ASP A 33 23.07 2.64 -2.52
CA ASP A 33 23.38 3.27 -3.81
C ASP A 33 22.18 3.30 -4.77
N GLY A 34 20.96 3.35 -4.21
CA GLY A 34 19.73 3.48 -5.00
C GLY A 34 19.31 2.21 -5.73
N GLY A 35 19.76 1.04 -5.26
CA GLY A 35 19.38 -0.28 -5.76
C GLY A 35 20.40 -0.95 -6.66
N VAL A 36 21.54 -0.30 -6.95
CA VAL A 36 22.59 -0.81 -7.85
C VAL A 36 23.30 -2.02 -7.23
N THR A 37 23.74 -1.91 -5.98
CA THR A 37 24.29 -3.05 -5.22
C THR A 37 23.32 -3.50 -4.14
N ARG A 38 23.09 -4.81 -4.05
CA ARG A 38 22.24 -5.44 -3.05
C ARG A 38 23.09 -6.28 -2.12
N ARG A 39 23.14 -5.89 -0.85
CA ARG A 39 23.85 -6.62 0.20
C ARG A 39 22.87 -7.43 1.04
N PRO A 40 23.26 -8.63 1.51
CA PRO A 40 22.36 -9.50 2.28
C PRO A 40 22.05 -8.92 3.66
N ALA A 41 20.82 -9.13 4.11
CA ALA A 41 20.34 -8.84 5.46
C ALA A 41 19.38 -9.93 5.92
N ILE A 42 19.15 -10.01 7.24
CA ILE A 42 18.15 -10.90 7.83
C ILE A 42 17.18 -10.04 8.61
N GLY A 43 15.90 -10.09 8.25
CA GLY A 43 14.83 -9.50 9.06
C GLY A 43 14.54 -10.36 10.28
N LEU A 44 14.28 -9.73 11.43
CA LEU A 44 13.93 -10.41 12.69
C LEU A 44 12.45 -10.22 13.04
N ASP A 45 11.94 -9.01 12.83
CA ASP A 45 10.56 -8.66 13.05
C ASP A 45 10.10 -7.57 12.08
N ILE A 46 8.79 -7.49 11.86
CA ILE A 46 8.17 -6.49 10.99
C ILE A 46 6.81 -6.06 11.53
N SER A 47 6.42 -4.83 11.22
CA SER A 47 5.13 -4.19 11.50
C SER A 47 4.80 -3.21 10.39
N GLY A 48 3.55 -2.72 10.31
CA GLY A 48 3.19 -1.63 9.38
C GLY A 48 4.01 -0.33 9.56
N GLY A 49 4.69 -0.14 10.69
CA GLY A 49 5.52 1.06 10.92
C GLY A 49 7.01 0.89 10.66
N GLY A 50 7.50 -0.34 10.51
CA GLY A 50 8.95 -0.58 10.48
C GLY A 50 9.34 -2.02 10.77
N MET A 51 10.65 -2.27 10.80
CA MET A 51 11.22 -3.60 10.96
C MET A 51 12.49 -3.60 11.82
N CYS A 52 12.96 -4.78 12.18
CA CYS A 52 14.29 -5.01 12.73
C CYS A 52 15.08 -5.89 11.78
N VAL A 53 16.32 -5.50 11.46
CA VAL A 53 17.23 -6.26 10.59
C VAL A 53 18.57 -6.51 11.25
N ILE A 54 19.27 -7.52 10.75
CA ILE A 54 20.67 -7.81 11.02
C ILE A 54 21.46 -7.76 9.71
N THR A 55 22.62 -7.11 9.73
CA THR A 55 23.59 -7.06 8.63
C THR A 55 24.98 -7.47 9.14
N GLN A 56 25.82 -7.98 8.24
CA GLN A 56 27.22 -8.32 8.55
C GLN A 56 28.10 -7.07 8.68
N GLU A 57 27.78 -6.04 7.88
CA GLU A 57 28.51 -4.77 7.84
C GLU A 57 27.58 -3.64 8.25
N ASP A 58 28.16 -2.53 8.74
CA ASP A 58 27.43 -1.29 8.94
C ASP A 58 27.10 -0.66 7.57
N PRO A 59 25.82 -0.38 7.26
CA PRO A 59 25.47 0.33 6.03
C PRO A 59 26.04 1.75 5.95
N GLY A 60 26.47 2.35 7.06
CA GLY A 60 27.08 3.70 7.09
C GLY A 60 26.13 4.84 6.74
N ARG A 61 24.84 4.55 6.53
CA ARG A 61 23.77 5.52 6.28
C ARG A 61 22.63 5.31 7.27
N ASP A 62 21.95 6.41 7.61
CA ASP A 62 20.76 6.40 8.45
C ASP A 62 19.50 6.02 7.67
N GLU A 63 19.50 6.12 6.35
CA GLU A 63 18.35 5.78 5.51
C GLU A 63 18.83 5.10 4.23
N PHE A 64 18.16 4.00 3.86
CA PHE A 64 18.54 3.19 2.71
C PHE A 64 17.38 2.32 2.21
N ASP A 65 17.54 1.78 1.00
CA ASP A 65 16.55 0.93 0.36
C ASP A 65 16.69 -0.51 0.85
N LEU A 66 15.56 -1.17 1.07
CA LEU A 66 15.41 -2.54 1.54
C LEU A 66 14.47 -3.31 0.62
N THR A 67 14.78 -4.58 0.43
CA THR A 67 13.87 -5.55 -0.18
C THR A 67 13.73 -6.71 0.78
N ALA A 68 12.51 -7.09 1.14
CA ALA A 68 12.23 -8.20 2.04
C ALA A 68 11.34 -9.24 1.36
N LEU A 69 11.62 -10.52 1.57
CA LEU A 69 10.73 -11.61 1.17
C LEU A 69 9.83 -11.97 2.35
N ILE A 70 8.58 -11.52 2.30
CA ILE A 70 7.56 -11.78 3.32
C ILE A 70 6.62 -12.85 2.78
N GLU A 71 6.70 -14.05 3.36
CA GLU A 71 6.06 -15.27 2.83
C GLU A 71 6.47 -15.52 1.37
N GLN A 72 5.57 -15.31 0.41
CA GLN A 72 5.84 -15.47 -1.02
C GLN A 72 5.99 -14.12 -1.76
N ARG A 73 5.82 -13.00 -1.05
CA ARG A 73 5.83 -11.65 -1.65
C ARG A 73 7.15 -10.94 -1.43
N THR A 74 7.71 -10.39 -2.51
CA THR A 74 8.85 -9.49 -2.43
C THR A 74 8.37 -8.06 -2.22
N VAL A 75 8.71 -7.46 -1.08
CA VAL A 75 8.31 -6.11 -0.67
C VAL A 75 9.50 -5.17 -0.75
N ARG A 76 9.33 -4.04 -1.45
CA ARG A 76 10.38 -3.00 -1.58
C ARG A 76 10.04 -1.78 -0.72
N MET A 77 11.01 -1.29 0.03
CA MET A 77 10.79 -0.15 0.92
C MET A 77 12.06 0.65 1.17
N ARG A 78 11.89 1.91 1.55
CA ARG A 78 12.93 2.75 2.13
C ARG A 78 12.67 2.86 3.62
N ALA A 79 13.73 2.73 4.42
CA ALA A 79 13.61 2.82 5.86
C ALA A 79 14.77 3.59 6.47
N LYS A 80 14.44 4.34 7.51
CA LYS A 80 15.37 5.09 8.35
C LYS A 80 15.67 4.32 9.64
N VAL A 81 16.95 4.21 9.98
CA VAL A 81 17.46 3.65 11.23
C VAL A 81 17.03 4.55 12.39
N VAL A 82 16.39 3.96 13.40
CA VAL A 82 15.93 4.63 14.63
C VAL A 82 16.87 4.30 15.79
N TRP A 83 17.45 3.10 15.79
CA TRP A 83 18.48 2.70 16.74
C TRP A 83 19.40 1.66 16.11
N ARG A 84 20.62 1.60 16.63
CA ARG A 84 21.67 0.64 16.24
C ARG A 84 22.13 -0.13 17.48
N ASP A 85 22.49 -1.37 17.27
CA ASP A 85 23.06 -2.25 18.28
C ASP A 85 24.08 -3.20 17.62
N ARG A 86 25.05 -3.69 18.39
CA ARG A 86 26.01 -4.69 17.93
C ARG A 86 25.83 -5.92 18.78
N VAL A 87 25.55 -7.05 18.13
CA VAL A 87 25.29 -8.31 18.82
C VAL A 87 26.23 -9.39 18.32
N ASN A 88 26.59 -10.32 19.20
CA ASN A 88 27.37 -11.49 18.80
C ASN A 88 26.43 -12.61 18.35
N HIS A 89 26.63 -13.10 17.13
CA HIS A 89 25.91 -14.22 16.56
C HIS A 89 26.92 -15.21 15.96
N GLN A 90 26.93 -16.45 16.46
CA GLN A 90 27.85 -17.51 16.00
C GLN A 90 29.34 -17.08 16.01
N GLY A 91 29.77 -16.38 17.06
CA GLY A 91 31.15 -15.91 17.21
C GLY A 91 31.53 -14.73 16.31
N ARG A 92 30.59 -14.18 15.53
CA ARG A 92 30.79 -12.96 14.73
C ARG A 92 29.96 -11.81 15.28
N THR A 93 30.53 -10.62 15.28
CA THR A 93 29.80 -9.40 15.59
C THR A 93 28.97 -9.00 14.37
N VAL A 94 27.66 -8.81 14.57
CA VAL A 94 26.72 -8.39 13.54
C VAL A 94 26.00 -7.11 13.98
N HIS A 95 25.56 -6.34 13.00
CA HIS A 95 24.89 -5.06 13.21
C HIS A 95 23.39 -5.27 13.24
N ARG A 96 22.76 -5.01 14.39
CA ARG A 96 21.32 -5.08 14.56
C ARG A 96 20.73 -3.68 14.54
N MET A 97 19.70 -3.47 13.76
CA MET A 97 19.11 -2.15 13.56
C MET A 97 17.59 -2.22 13.63
N GLY A 98 17.00 -1.29 14.39
CA GLY A 98 15.57 -1.02 14.33
C GLY A 98 15.30 0.13 13.40
N MET A 99 14.37 -0.06 12.47
CA MET A 99 14.12 0.85 11.38
C MET A 99 12.63 1.23 11.30
N ARG A 100 12.36 2.44 10.81
CA ARG A 100 11.03 2.96 10.51
C ARG A 100 10.91 3.16 9.00
N PHE A 101 9.78 2.77 8.42
CA PHE A 101 9.54 3.01 7.00
C PHE A 101 9.40 4.50 6.70
N THR A 102 10.10 4.96 5.67
CA THR A 102 10.01 6.31 5.12
C THR A 102 9.39 6.30 3.72
N GLY A 103 9.42 5.17 3.02
CA GLY A 103 8.69 4.96 1.77
C GLY A 103 8.39 3.49 1.54
N ILE A 104 7.16 3.17 1.15
CA ILE A 104 6.72 1.82 0.81
C ILE A 104 5.51 1.93 -0.13
N PRO A 105 5.40 1.12 -1.19
CA PRO A 105 4.18 1.07 -1.99
C PRO A 105 2.96 0.67 -1.14
N ALA A 106 1.79 1.24 -1.43
CA ALA A 106 0.59 1.01 -0.62
C ALA A 106 0.23 -0.50 -0.54
N ASP A 107 0.23 -1.20 -1.67
CA ASP A 107 -0.07 -2.64 -1.72
C ASP A 107 0.89 -3.49 -0.88
N ASP A 108 2.16 -3.09 -0.86
CA ASP A 108 3.21 -3.74 -0.09
C ASP A 108 3.07 -3.46 1.41
N TRP A 109 2.64 -2.25 1.76
CA TRP A 109 2.31 -1.88 3.14
C TRP A 109 1.10 -2.65 3.66
N ASP A 110 0.03 -2.74 2.87
CA ASP A 110 -1.18 -3.49 3.21
C ASP A 110 -0.87 -4.98 3.40
N ALA A 111 -0.04 -5.55 2.52
CA ALA A 111 0.42 -6.92 2.67
C ALA A 111 1.17 -7.13 4.00
N ILE A 112 2.03 -6.19 4.41
CA ILE A 112 2.70 -6.23 5.71
C ILE A 112 1.67 -6.13 6.85
N VAL A 113 0.71 -5.22 6.78
CA VAL A 113 -0.32 -5.05 7.82
C VAL A 113 -1.09 -6.36 7.99
N ARG A 114 -1.62 -6.92 6.91
CA ARG A 114 -2.35 -8.22 6.92
C ARG A 114 -1.50 -9.35 7.49
N TYR A 115 -0.27 -9.47 7.01
CA TYR A 115 0.71 -10.45 7.50
C TYR A 115 0.94 -10.32 9.01
N THR A 116 1.01 -9.09 9.53
CA THR A 116 1.25 -8.82 10.96
C THR A 116 0.02 -8.96 11.85
N THR A 117 -1.17 -9.00 11.26
CA THR A 117 -2.45 -9.24 11.95
C THR A 117 -3.00 -10.65 11.74
N ASP A 118 -2.20 -11.56 11.17
CA ASP A 118 -2.58 -12.94 10.84
C ASP A 118 -3.87 -13.04 10.00
N ARG A 119 -4.13 -12.03 9.17
CA ARG A 119 -5.18 -12.08 8.15
C ARG A 119 -4.62 -12.73 6.89
N PRO A 120 -5.41 -13.54 6.17
CA PRO A 120 -4.94 -14.21 4.96
C PRO A 120 -4.39 -13.18 3.97
N VAL A 121 -3.20 -13.47 3.42
CA VAL A 121 -2.53 -12.64 2.40
C VAL A 121 -3.06 -12.98 0.99
N GLY A 122 -4.31 -13.47 0.90
CA GLY A 122 -4.96 -13.84 -0.36
C GLY A 122 -5.55 -12.64 -1.08
N GLU A 123 -5.46 -12.64 -2.41
CA GLU A 123 -6.07 -11.62 -3.28
C GLU A 123 -7.60 -11.77 -3.38
N ASP A 124 -8.14 -12.94 -3.03
CA ASP A 124 -9.49 -13.35 -3.44
C ASP A 124 -10.65 -12.75 -2.63
N ASN A 125 -10.41 -12.21 -1.43
CA ASN A 125 -11.46 -11.70 -0.53
C ASN A 125 -11.32 -10.20 -0.18
N LYS A 126 -10.57 -9.43 -0.99
CA LYS A 126 -10.39 -7.98 -0.75
C LYS A 126 -11.70 -7.19 -0.84
N LEU A 127 -12.54 -7.49 -1.83
CA LEU A 127 -13.74 -6.69 -2.13
C LEU A 127 -14.73 -6.66 -0.96
N GLN A 128 -14.98 -7.80 -0.32
CA GLN A 128 -16.08 -7.92 0.63
C GLN A 128 -15.76 -7.33 2.01
N GLU A 129 -14.50 -7.44 2.46
CA GLU A 129 -14.06 -6.88 3.76
C GLU A 129 -13.76 -5.36 3.68
N GLU A 130 -13.36 -4.84 2.51
CA GLU A 130 -12.99 -3.41 2.35
C GLU A 130 -14.21 -2.52 2.02
N LEU A 131 -15.28 -3.10 1.47
CA LEU A 131 -16.56 -2.41 1.23
C LEU A 131 -17.32 -2.06 2.52
N GLU A 132 -17.09 -2.77 3.63
CA GLU A 132 -17.71 -2.46 4.93
C GLU A 132 -17.00 -1.30 5.67
N VAL A 133 -15.76 -0.96 5.31
CA VAL A 133 -14.91 -0.06 6.11
C VAL A 133 -14.82 1.37 5.54
N VAL A 134 -15.01 1.58 4.24
CA VAL A 134 -14.60 2.86 3.63
C VAL A 134 -15.74 3.88 3.53
N ARG A 135 -15.75 4.79 4.51
CA ARG A 135 -16.19 6.18 4.34
C ARG A 135 -14.95 7.09 4.29
N MET A 136 -14.83 7.84 3.19
CA MET A 136 -14.06 9.09 3.02
C MET A 136 -12.56 9.01 2.70
N THR A 137 -12.16 8.82 1.43
CA THR A 137 -11.31 9.77 0.65
C THR A 137 -11.24 9.40 -0.84
N PRO A 138 -10.99 10.36 -1.77
CA PRO A 138 -10.89 10.11 -3.22
C PRO A 138 -9.70 9.20 -3.62
N ASP A 139 -8.53 9.34 -2.98
CA ASP A 139 -7.32 8.57 -3.29
C ASP A 139 -7.40 7.07 -2.93
N GLU A 140 -8.41 6.67 -2.18
CA GLU A 140 -8.66 5.27 -1.79
C GLU A 140 -9.56 4.53 -2.79
N THR A 141 -10.26 5.24 -3.68
CA THR A 141 -11.21 4.60 -4.61
C THR A 141 -10.49 3.85 -5.74
N ASP A 142 -9.36 4.35 -6.23
CA ASP A 142 -8.48 3.66 -7.19
C ASP A 142 -7.98 2.33 -6.64
N ARG A 143 -7.92 2.15 -5.32
CA ARG A 143 -7.45 0.93 -4.67
C ARG A 143 -8.52 -0.16 -4.59
N LEU A 144 -9.79 0.22 -4.66
CA LEU A 144 -10.93 -0.67 -4.49
C LEU A 144 -11.36 -1.38 -5.78
N LEU A 145 -10.96 -0.86 -6.94
CA LEU A 145 -11.40 -1.40 -8.23
C LEU A 145 -10.37 -2.43 -8.73
N PRO A 146 -10.78 -3.65 -9.08
CA PRO A 146 -9.89 -4.61 -9.75
C PRO A 146 -9.24 -3.99 -10.99
N GLN A 147 -7.97 -4.28 -11.25
CA GLN A 147 -7.22 -3.70 -12.38
C GLN A 147 -7.94 -3.93 -13.73
N ALA A 148 -8.60 -5.08 -13.89
CA ALA A 148 -9.42 -5.38 -15.06
C ALA A 148 -10.61 -4.41 -15.21
N LEU A 149 -11.30 -4.10 -14.11
CA LEU A 149 -12.41 -3.14 -14.08
C LEU A 149 -11.92 -1.71 -14.34
N GLN A 150 -10.79 -1.32 -13.72
CA GLN A 150 -10.18 -0.01 -13.99
C GLN A 150 -9.82 0.15 -15.47
N THR A 151 -9.13 -0.84 -16.03
CA THR A 151 -8.74 -0.82 -17.45
C THR A 151 -9.97 -0.65 -18.34
N ARG A 152 -11.05 -1.37 -18.04
CA ARG A 152 -12.32 -1.27 -18.78
C ARG A 152 -12.96 0.11 -18.66
N LEU A 153 -13.07 0.65 -17.45
CA LEU A 153 -13.65 1.99 -17.21
C LEU A 153 -12.85 3.07 -17.95
N LEU A 154 -11.53 2.99 -17.88
CA LEU A 154 -10.63 3.92 -18.57
C LEU A 154 -10.74 3.80 -20.09
N SER A 155 -10.82 2.58 -20.64
CA SER A 155 -11.06 2.36 -22.06
C SER A 155 -12.35 3.02 -22.54
N MET A 156 -13.44 2.93 -21.76
CA MET A 156 -14.70 3.60 -22.08
C MET A 156 -14.56 5.13 -22.10
N LEU A 157 -13.72 5.72 -21.22
CA LEU A 157 -13.43 7.16 -21.24
C LEU A 157 -12.63 7.56 -22.48
N VAL A 158 -11.67 6.72 -22.90
CA VAL A 158 -10.88 6.94 -24.13
C VAL A 158 -11.77 6.89 -25.38
N GLU A 159 -12.65 5.88 -25.48
CA GLU A 159 -13.62 5.76 -26.58
C GLU A 159 -14.52 7.01 -26.69
N ARG A 160 -14.88 7.60 -25.55
CA ARG A 160 -15.67 8.84 -25.48
C ARG A 160 -14.84 10.12 -25.60
N ARG A 161 -13.53 10.01 -25.85
CA ARG A 161 -12.58 11.14 -25.92
C ARG A 161 -12.54 12.01 -24.65
N ARG A 162 -12.89 11.42 -23.51
CA ARG A 162 -12.83 12.06 -22.18
C ARG A 162 -11.50 11.80 -21.45
N LEU A 163 -10.64 10.96 -22.04
CA LEU A 163 -9.31 10.64 -21.56
C LEU A 163 -8.38 10.39 -22.75
N ALA A 164 -7.09 10.69 -22.60
CA ALA A 164 -6.07 10.38 -23.60
C ALA A 164 -5.86 8.85 -23.72
N PRO A 165 -5.38 8.35 -24.87
CA PRO A 165 -5.09 6.92 -25.05
C PRO A 165 -4.24 6.37 -23.92
N LEU A 166 -4.60 5.19 -23.41
CA LEU A 166 -3.91 4.57 -22.29
C LEU A 166 -2.49 4.20 -22.70
N ASN A 167 -1.51 4.70 -21.94
CA ASN A 167 -0.11 4.38 -22.12
C ASN A 167 0.39 3.66 -20.86
N PRO A 168 0.90 2.42 -20.97
CA PRO A 168 1.35 1.66 -19.80
C PRO A 168 2.54 2.30 -19.07
N LYS A 169 3.20 3.31 -19.67
CA LYS A 169 4.31 4.06 -19.07
C LYS A 169 3.88 5.37 -18.41
N GLN A 170 2.60 5.76 -18.48
CA GLN A 170 2.11 7.02 -17.96
C GLN A 170 0.82 6.82 -17.17
N THR A 171 0.76 7.36 -15.96
CA THR A 171 -0.45 7.32 -15.15
C THR A 171 -1.52 8.21 -15.78
N PRO A 172 -2.73 7.71 -16.04
CA PRO A 172 -3.83 8.53 -16.55
C PRO A 172 -4.23 9.61 -15.53
N LEU A 173 -4.57 10.80 -16.02
CA LEU A 173 -5.03 11.92 -15.18
C LEU A 173 -6.51 11.76 -14.83
N VAL A 174 -6.77 10.90 -13.86
CA VAL A 174 -8.12 10.59 -13.36
C VAL A 174 -8.16 10.65 -11.83
N ALA A 175 -9.34 10.94 -11.29
CA ALA A 175 -9.65 10.82 -9.87
C ALA A 175 -10.99 10.11 -9.72
N TYR A 176 -11.06 9.12 -8.84
CA TYR A 176 -12.22 8.27 -8.67
C TYR A 176 -12.98 8.63 -7.39
N PHE A 177 -14.31 8.64 -7.48
CA PHE A 177 -15.20 8.97 -6.38
C PHE A 177 -16.27 7.89 -6.26
N TYR A 178 -16.12 7.01 -5.28
CA TYR A 178 -17.12 5.99 -5.00
C TYR A 178 -18.35 6.59 -4.32
N GLY A 179 -19.49 6.43 -4.96
CA GLY A 179 -20.77 7.00 -4.55
C GLY A 179 -21.65 6.04 -3.77
N GLY A 180 -21.15 4.85 -3.39
CA GLY A 180 -21.92 3.82 -2.69
C GLY A 180 -22.73 2.92 -3.64
N VAL A 181 -23.58 2.08 -3.05
CA VAL A 181 -24.50 1.20 -3.79
C VAL A 181 -25.82 1.91 -4.03
N ALA A 182 -26.31 1.88 -5.26
CA ALA A 182 -27.61 2.39 -5.67
C ALA A 182 -28.45 1.25 -6.27
N ARG A 183 -29.77 1.27 -6.06
CA ARG A 183 -30.68 0.37 -6.76
C ARG A 183 -31.03 0.95 -8.12
N HIS A 184 -30.75 0.21 -9.19
CA HIS A 184 -31.14 0.54 -10.54
C HIS A 184 -31.90 -0.65 -11.13
N ASN A 185 -33.13 -0.43 -11.60
CA ASN A 185 -34.01 -1.49 -12.12
C ASN A 185 -34.18 -2.70 -11.18
N GLY A 186 -34.20 -2.45 -9.86
CA GLY A 186 -34.34 -3.50 -8.83
C GLY A 186 -33.05 -4.23 -8.46
N ILE A 187 -31.94 -3.96 -9.17
CA ILE A 187 -30.63 -4.57 -8.92
C ILE A 187 -29.74 -3.60 -8.16
N ALA A 188 -29.01 -4.08 -7.16
CA ALA A 188 -28.01 -3.31 -6.44
C ALA A 188 -26.76 -3.15 -7.33
N LEU A 189 -26.40 -1.91 -7.66
CA LEU A 189 -25.22 -1.57 -8.46
C LEU A 189 -24.37 -0.54 -7.73
N HIS A 190 -23.06 -0.68 -7.84
CA HIS A 190 -22.07 0.28 -7.38
C HIS A 190 -22.09 1.53 -8.24
N ARG A 191 -22.12 2.71 -7.59
CA ARG A 191 -22.00 4.00 -8.25
C ARG A 191 -20.58 4.54 -8.12
N LEU A 192 -20.01 4.96 -9.23
CA LEU A 192 -18.67 5.54 -9.28
C LEU A 192 -18.69 6.76 -10.20
N THR A 193 -18.01 7.82 -9.77
CA THR A 193 -17.79 9.01 -10.60
C THR A 193 -16.30 9.13 -10.85
N ILE A 194 -15.91 9.26 -12.11
CA ILE A 194 -14.53 9.47 -12.52
C ILE A 194 -14.41 10.89 -13.04
N HIS A 195 -13.55 11.68 -12.41
CA HIS A 195 -13.12 12.97 -12.94
C HIS A 195 -11.87 12.72 -13.77
N SER A 196 -11.89 13.09 -15.04
CA SER A 196 -10.74 12.94 -15.94
C SER A 196 -10.28 14.28 -16.50
N LYS A 197 -9.00 14.41 -16.80
CA LYS A 197 -8.42 15.61 -17.40
C LYS A 197 -7.68 15.26 -18.70
N LEU A 198 -8.05 15.93 -19.78
CA LEU A 198 -7.37 15.86 -21.06
C LEU A 198 -6.46 17.07 -21.21
N VAL A 199 -5.19 16.87 -21.53
CA VAL A 199 -4.24 17.95 -21.84
C VAL A 199 -4.00 17.94 -23.34
N MET A 200 -4.37 19.04 -23.99
CA MET A 200 -4.22 19.25 -25.43
C MET A 200 -2.78 19.71 -25.75
N THR A 201 -2.35 19.55 -27.00
CA THR A 201 -0.99 19.89 -27.45
C THR A 201 -0.68 21.38 -27.42
N ASP A 202 -1.71 22.23 -27.33
CA ASP A 202 -1.61 23.69 -27.17
C ASP A 202 -1.43 24.13 -25.70
N GLY A 203 -1.37 23.17 -24.77
CA GLY A 203 -1.26 23.43 -23.33
C GLY A 203 -2.59 23.71 -22.64
N ASN A 204 -3.71 23.74 -23.38
CA ASN A 204 -5.03 23.82 -22.79
C ASN A 204 -5.41 22.48 -22.16
N SER A 205 -6.27 22.51 -21.14
CA SER A 205 -6.78 21.30 -20.52
C SER A 205 -8.27 21.34 -20.29
N GLU A 206 -8.94 20.24 -20.59
CA GLU A 206 -10.38 20.06 -20.41
C GLU A 206 -10.64 18.99 -19.34
N GLY A 207 -11.55 19.28 -18.43
CA GLY A 207 -11.96 18.37 -17.36
C GLY A 207 -13.32 17.77 -17.66
N PHE A 208 -13.49 16.47 -17.38
CA PHE A 208 -14.74 15.76 -17.54
C PHE A 208 -15.14 15.07 -16.25
N GLU A 209 -16.43 15.08 -15.94
CA GLU A 209 -17.04 14.23 -14.91
C GLU A 209 -17.85 13.13 -15.63
N THR A 210 -17.58 11.87 -15.30
CA THR A 210 -18.29 10.73 -15.91
C THR A 210 -18.75 9.78 -14.83
N ARG A 211 -20.03 9.39 -14.86
CA ARG A 211 -20.63 8.51 -13.86
C ARG A 211 -20.80 7.11 -14.42
N PHE A 212 -20.60 6.12 -13.56
CA PHE A 212 -20.69 4.71 -13.88
C PHE A 212 -21.55 3.99 -12.85
N LEU A 213 -22.28 2.99 -13.32
CA LEU A 213 -22.89 1.95 -12.52
C LEU A 213 -22.24 0.61 -12.88
N PHE A 214 -21.90 -0.20 -11.88
CA PHE A 214 -21.40 -1.56 -12.14
C PHE A 214 -21.88 -2.55 -11.08
N ASP A 215 -21.93 -3.83 -11.43
CA ASP A 215 -22.26 -4.91 -10.50
C ASP A 215 -21.05 -5.32 -9.64
N ASP A 216 -21.28 -6.13 -8.59
CA ASP A 216 -20.24 -6.54 -7.64
C ASP A 216 -19.02 -7.22 -8.31
N ARG A 217 -19.20 -7.75 -9.53
CA ARG A 217 -18.16 -8.44 -10.31
C ARG A 217 -17.48 -7.53 -11.34
N GLY A 218 -18.00 -6.34 -11.60
CA GLY A 218 -17.54 -5.46 -12.68
C GLY A 218 -17.78 -6.02 -14.09
N GLU A 219 -18.66 -7.02 -14.22
CA GLU A 219 -19.02 -7.67 -15.49
C GLU A 219 -20.04 -6.82 -16.23
N GLN A 220 -21.00 -6.25 -15.51
CA GLN A 220 -21.92 -5.26 -16.04
C GLN A 220 -21.43 -3.87 -15.67
N VAL A 221 -21.10 -3.06 -16.67
CA VAL A 221 -20.69 -1.66 -16.48
C VAL A 221 -21.52 -0.78 -17.40
N THR A 222 -22.20 0.20 -16.83
CA THR A 222 -23.02 1.18 -17.55
C THR A 222 -22.49 2.56 -17.28
N MET A 223 -22.11 3.29 -18.33
CA MET A 223 -21.79 4.71 -18.23
C MET A 223 -23.10 5.51 -18.25
N LEU A 224 -23.29 6.36 -17.26
CA LEU A 224 -24.40 7.30 -17.20
C LEU A 224 -23.96 8.60 -17.90
N ASN A 225 -24.77 9.04 -18.87
CA ASN A 225 -24.56 10.30 -19.58
C ASN A 225 -24.82 11.51 -18.69
#